data_AF-A0A8I1U3X7-F1
#
_entry.id   AF-A0A8I1U3X7-F1
#
_cell.length_a   1.000
_cell.length_b   1.000
_cell.length_c   1.000
_cell.angle_alpha   90.00
_cell.angle_beta   90.00
_cell.angle_gamma   90.00
#
_symmetry.space_group_name_H-M   'P 1'
#
loop_
_entity.id
_entity.type
_entity.pdbx_description
1 polymer ?
#
loop_
_entity_poly.entity_id
_entity_poly.type
_entity_poly.pdbx_seq_one_letter_code
_entity_poly.pdbx_strand_id
1 'polypeptide(L)'
;MTKFRSSDDDIFTRRPLAELRARLDRHALAAEADVAGQEAFMEAAIAAAMIIAHADGNSDESERRRIVSLFRANPLLQGFSAIDVSREIDEHTHAFGVDTNSALGRARAQIVTADLTNGQFRSLIQICVSVLDADGIRHPAEEEALAAISSMRPWGYR
;
A
#
# COMPACT_ATOMS: atom_id res chain seq x y z
N MET A 1 -65.92 12.46 -37.11
CA MET A 1 -65.68 12.17 -35.69
C MET A 1 -64.25 11.70 -35.53
N THR A 2 -63.49 12.42 -34.71
CA THR A 2 -62.08 12.28 -34.34
C THR A 2 -61.82 11.09 -33.42
N LYS A 3 -60.61 10.50 -33.50
CA LYS A 3 -59.78 9.96 -32.38
C LYS A 3 -58.40 9.57 -32.95
N PHE A 4 -57.41 10.45 -32.83
CA PHE A 4 -56.35 10.54 -31.80
C PHE A 4 -55.19 9.52 -31.98
N ARG A 5 -53.98 10.09 -32.15
CA ARG A 5 -52.64 9.46 -32.27
C ARG A 5 -52.23 8.76 -30.98
N SER A 6 -51.34 7.76 -31.08
CA SER A 6 -50.07 7.82 -30.34
C SER A 6 -49.01 6.97 -31.05
N SER A 7 -47.95 7.65 -31.47
CA SER A 7 -46.64 7.08 -31.78
C SER A 7 -45.95 6.63 -30.48
N ASP A 8 -44.85 5.92 -30.66
CA ASP A 8 -43.71 5.84 -29.72
C ASP A 8 -43.87 4.97 -28.47
N ASP A 9 -44.05 3.67 -28.65
CA ASP A 9 -43.65 2.72 -27.62
C ASP A 9 -42.60 1.73 -28.13
N ASP A 10 -41.56 1.56 -27.32
CA ASP A 10 -40.63 0.42 -27.25
C ASP A 10 -39.33 0.40 -28.09
N ILE A 11 -38.60 1.53 -28.16
CA ILE A 11 -37.14 1.49 -28.46
C ILE A 11 -36.24 1.64 -27.22
N PHE A 12 -36.75 2.16 -26.10
CA PHE A 12 -35.93 2.52 -24.93
C PHE A 12 -35.96 1.55 -23.74
N THR A 13 -36.79 0.51 -23.76
CA THR A 13 -37.19 -0.20 -22.53
C THR A 13 -36.45 -1.50 -22.19
N ARG A 14 -35.49 -2.00 -22.99
CA ARG A 14 -34.92 -3.35 -22.72
C ARG A 14 -33.40 -3.56 -22.73
N ARG A 15 -32.53 -2.58 -23.04
CA ARG A 15 -31.06 -2.83 -23.06
C ARG A 15 -30.10 -1.83 -22.40
N PRO A 16 -30.41 -0.57 -22.08
CA PRO A 16 -29.38 0.33 -21.57
C PRO A 16 -29.10 0.18 -20.07
N LEU A 17 -30.05 -0.31 -19.26
CA LEU A 17 -29.89 -0.31 -17.80
C LEU A 17 -28.96 -1.41 -17.27
N ALA A 18 -29.03 -2.61 -17.85
CA ALA A 18 -28.18 -3.73 -17.44
C ALA A 18 -26.71 -3.52 -17.84
N GLU A 19 -26.47 -2.96 -19.02
CA GLU A 19 -25.13 -2.57 -19.48
C GLU A 19 -24.55 -1.41 -18.67
N LEU A 20 -25.40 -0.42 -18.33
CA LEU A 20 -25.00 0.68 -17.45
C LEU A 20 -24.66 0.17 -16.04
N ARG A 21 -25.48 -0.72 -15.47
CA ARG A 21 -25.23 -1.38 -14.18
C ARG A 21 -23.91 -2.14 -14.20
N ALA A 22 -23.69 -3.01 -15.19
CA ALA A 22 -22.45 -3.76 -15.33
C ALA A 22 -21.20 -2.88 -15.55
N ARG A 23 -21.35 -1.71 -16.19
CA ARG A 23 -20.26 -0.72 -16.30
C ARG A 23 -19.98 -0.04 -14.97
N LEU A 24 -21.02 0.38 -14.24
CA LEU A 24 -20.88 0.98 -12.91
C LEU A 24 -20.26 -0.02 -11.93
N ASP A 25 -20.69 -1.28 -11.95
CA ASP A 25 -20.12 -2.34 -11.11
C ASP A 25 -18.65 -2.58 -11.45
N ARG A 26 -18.26 -2.63 -12.74
CA ARG A 26 -16.85 -2.76 -13.11
C ARG A 26 -15.99 -1.56 -12.72
N HIS A 27 -16.52 -0.34 -12.83
CA HIS A 27 -15.79 0.87 -12.41
C HIS A 27 -15.67 0.95 -10.88
N ALA A 28 -16.72 0.56 -10.15
CA ALA A 28 -16.69 0.47 -8.69
C ALA A 28 -15.69 -0.60 -8.24
N LEU A 29 -15.73 -1.80 -8.81
CA LEU A 29 -14.76 -2.87 -8.52
C LEU A 29 -13.33 -2.47 -8.90
N ALA A 30 -13.13 -1.77 -10.02
CA ALA A 30 -11.82 -1.27 -10.40
C ALA A 30 -11.33 -0.16 -9.47
N ALA A 31 -12.21 0.72 -9.00
CA ALA A 31 -11.88 1.77 -8.03
C ALA A 31 -11.60 1.17 -6.65
N GLU A 32 -12.39 0.20 -6.19
CA GLU A 32 -12.17 -0.56 -4.96
C GLU A 32 -10.86 -1.35 -5.04
N ALA A 33 -10.56 -1.98 -6.18
CA ALA A 33 -9.29 -2.67 -6.39
C ALA A 33 -8.09 -1.70 -6.43
N ASP A 34 -8.24 -0.51 -7.01
CA ASP A 34 -7.21 0.53 -7.01
C ASP A 34 -6.95 1.06 -5.59
N VAL A 35 -8.02 1.32 -4.82
CA VAL A 35 -7.92 1.72 -3.41
C VAL A 35 -7.29 0.61 -2.56
N ALA A 36 -7.72 -0.65 -2.72
CA ALA A 36 -7.15 -1.77 -2.00
C ALA A 36 -5.67 -1.99 -2.37
N GLY A 37 -5.30 -1.82 -3.64
CA GLY A 37 -3.91 -1.89 -4.09
C GLY A 37 -3.05 -0.75 -3.57
N GLN A 38 -3.64 0.44 -3.39
CA GLN A 38 -3.00 1.59 -2.74
C GLN A 38 -2.79 1.32 -1.25
N GLU A 39 -3.82 0.86 -0.53
CA GLU A 39 -3.73 0.53 0.89
C GLU A 39 -2.70 -0.59 1.16
N ALA A 40 -2.74 -1.67 0.37
CA ALA A 40 -1.74 -2.74 0.44
C ALA A 40 -0.30 -2.24 0.18
N PHE A 41 -0.13 -1.24 -0.69
CA PHE A 41 1.16 -0.61 -0.91
C PHE A 41 1.63 0.21 0.29
N MET A 42 0.75 1.03 0.87
CA MET A 42 1.07 1.81 2.08
C MET A 42 1.48 0.89 3.23
N GLU A 43 0.66 -0.11 3.53
CA GLU A 43 0.90 -1.11 4.55
C GLU A 43 2.24 -1.84 4.35
N ALA A 44 2.48 -2.37 3.15
CA ALA A 44 3.73 -3.05 2.84
C ALA A 44 4.96 -2.12 2.93
N ALA A 45 4.82 -0.87 2.52
CA ALA A 45 5.90 0.12 2.62
C ALA A 45 6.24 0.42 4.09
N ILE A 46 5.22 0.63 4.94
CA ILE A 46 5.41 0.88 6.37
C ILE A 46 6.04 -0.35 7.03
N ALA A 47 5.51 -1.54 6.77
CA ALA A 47 6.07 -2.79 7.28
C ALA A 47 7.55 -2.94 6.91
N ALA A 48 7.93 -2.66 5.66
CA ALA A 48 9.32 -2.73 5.21
C ALA A 48 10.24 -1.72 5.92
N ALA A 49 9.78 -0.47 6.06
CA ALA A 49 10.52 0.56 6.79
C ALA A 49 10.71 0.20 8.27
N MET A 50 9.68 -0.38 8.90
CA MET A 50 9.72 -0.80 10.30
C MET A 50 10.67 -1.99 10.53
N ILE A 51 10.77 -2.93 9.58
CA ILE A 51 11.76 -4.02 9.64
C ILE A 51 13.18 -3.45 9.65
N ILE A 52 13.46 -2.45 8.81
CA ILE A 52 14.78 -1.82 8.71
C ILE A 52 15.12 -1.07 10.00
N ALA A 53 14.20 -0.23 10.50
CA ALA A 53 14.40 0.53 11.72
C ALA A 53 14.55 -0.31 13.00
N HIS A 54 14.24 -1.61 12.93
CA HIS A 54 14.44 -2.54 14.06
C HIS A 54 15.51 -3.59 13.76
N ALA A 55 16.26 -3.47 12.66
CA ALA A 55 17.19 -4.50 12.21
C ALA A 55 18.35 -4.73 13.18
N ASP A 56 18.80 -3.69 13.88
CA ASP A 56 19.87 -3.74 14.87
C ASP A 56 19.38 -4.05 16.31
N GLY A 57 18.06 -4.18 16.49
CA GLY A 57 17.42 -4.43 17.79
C GLY A 57 17.17 -3.19 18.64
N ASN A 58 17.51 -1.98 18.18
CA ASN A 58 17.23 -0.72 18.87
C ASN A 58 16.58 0.28 17.92
N SER A 59 15.25 0.40 17.94
CA SER A 59 14.58 1.54 17.30
C SER A 59 14.69 2.77 18.21
N ASP A 60 15.46 3.78 17.83
CA ASP A 60 15.40 5.08 18.49
C ASP A 60 14.20 5.89 17.96
N GLU A 61 13.67 6.77 18.80
CA GLU A 61 12.63 7.75 18.47
C GLU A 61 13.05 8.66 17.28
N SER A 62 14.34 8.71 16.94
CA SER A 62 14.82 9.33 15.70
C SER A 62 14.42 8.54 14.44
N GLU A 63 14.51 7.21 14.43
CA GLU A 63 14.15 6.40 13.26
C GLU A 63 12.66 6.45 12.99
N ARG A 64 11.85 6.39 14.05
CA ARG A 64 10.39 6.59 13.94
C ARG A 64 10.06 7.93 13.29
N ARG A 65 10.67 9.02 13.76
CA ARG A 65 10.47 10.35 13.19
C ARG A 65 10.91 10.44 11.73
N ARG A 66 12.00 9.76 11.35
CA ARG A 66 12.49 9.69 9.95
C ARG A 66 11.50 8.95 9.06
N ILE A 67 11.00 7.79 9.49
CA ILE A 67 9.97 7.03 8.75
C ILE A 67 8.75 7.93 8.54
N VAL A 68 8.20 8.53 9.60
CA VAL A 68 7.05 9.44 9.46
C VAL A 68 7.34 10.59 8.49
N SER A 69 8.53 11.19 8.54
CA SER A 69 8.92 12.29 7.65
C SER A 69 9.04 11.85 6.18
N LEU A 70 9.66 10.69 5.92
CA LEU A 70 9.83 10.15 4.57
C LEU A 70 8.50 9.74 3.95
N PHE A 71 7.61 9.16 4.75
CA PHE A 71 6.27 8.78 4.32
C PHE A 71 5.42 10.01 3.99
N ARG A 72 5.52 11.10 4.78
CA ARG A 72 4.86 12.38 4.46
C ARG A 72 5.42 13.06 3.20
N ALA A 73 6.73 12.91 2.95
CA ALA A 73 7.39 13.51 1.81
C ALA A 73 7.18 12.72 0.50
N ASN A 74 6.78 11.45 0.57
CA ASN A 74 6.66 10.60 -0.60
C ASN A 74 5.37 10.92 -1.39
N PRO A 75 5.46 11.35 -2.67
CA PRO A 75 4.29 11.69 -3.47
C PRO A 75 3.32 10.53 -3.68
N LEU A 76 3.80 9.28 -3.68
CA LEU A 76 2.98 8.08 -3.81
C LEU A 76 2.14 7.81 -2.56
N LEU A 77 2.57 8.34 -1.41
CA LEU A 77 1.90 8.18 -0.14
C LEU A 77 1.05 9.40 0.26
N GLN A 78 1.14 10.51 -0.49
CA GLN A 78 0.28 11.69 -0.27
C GLN A 78 -1.19 11.44 -0.58
N GLY A 79 -1.50 10.36 -1.28
CA GLY A 79 -2.88 9.89 -1.48
C GLY A 79 -3.53 9.33 -0.21
N PHE A 80 -2.76 8.98 0.82
CA PHE A 80 -3.26 8.41 2.06
C PHE A 80 -3.48 9.47 3.14
N SER A 81 -4.44 9.19 4.02
CA SER A 81 -4.64 9.97 5.23
C SER A 81 -3.41 9.90 6.12
N ALA A 82 -2.88 11.05 6.52
CA ALA A 82 -1.77 11.12 7.48
C ALA A 82 -2.11 10.43 8.81
N ILE A 83 -3.40 10.31 9.15
CA ILE A 83 -3.88 9.60 10.33
C ILE A 83 -3.68 8.09 10.17
N ASP A 84 -4.04 7.53 9.00
CA ASP A 84 -3.89 6.09 8.74
C ASP A 84 -2.43 5.67 8.68
N VAL A 85 -1.59 6.48 8.01
CA VAL A 85 -0.14 6.27 8.01
C VAL A 85 0.43 6.29 9.42
N SER A 86 0.02 7.25 10.25
CA SER A 86 0.53 7.36 11.64
C SER A 86 0.05 6.17 12.48
N ARG A 87 -1.20 5.75 12.32
CA ARG A 87 -1.77 4.60 13.02
C ARG A 87 -1.02 3.31 12.69
N GLU A 88 -0.77 3.03 11.41
CA GLU A 88 -0.04 1.84 10.99
C GLU A 88 1.40 1.81 11.55
N ILE A 89 2.09 2.96 11.54
CA ILE A 89 3.42 3.10 12.15
C ILE A 89 3.37 2.82 13.65
N ASP A 90 2.40 3.39 14.37
CA ASP A 90 2.25 3.20 15.81
C ASP A 90 1.92 1.74 16.16
N GLU A 91 1.08 1.07 15.35
CA GLU A 91 0.74 -0.35 15.49
C GLU A 91 1.99 -1.24 15.36
N HIS A 92 2.82 -1.02 14.33
CA HIS A 92 4.09 -1.72 14.19
C HIS A 92 5.04 -1.40 15.34
N THR A 93 5.19 -0.13 15.71
CA THR A 93 6.11 0.29 16.80
C THR A 93 5.76 -0.43 18.10
N HIS A 94 4.46 -0.46 18.44
CA HIS A 94 3.98 -1.21 19.60
C HIS A 94 4.25 -2.71 19.46
N ALA A 95 3.98 -3.30 18.30
CA ALA A 95 4.24 -4.72 18.05
C ALA A 95 5.71 -5.10 18.26
N PHE A 96 6.64 -4.31 17.71
CA PHE A 96 8.08 -4.53 17.85
C PHE A 96 8.57 -4.34 19.29
N GLY A 97 7.95 -3.43 20.05
CA GLY A 97 8.22 -3.22 21.48
C GLY A 97 7.74 -4.36 22.39
N VAL A 98 6.71 -5.11 21.97
CA VAL A 98 6.19 -6.26 22.73
C VAL A 98 6.96 -7.54 22.41
N ASP A 99 7.09 -7.89 21.14
CA ASP A 99 7.80 -9.08 20.67
C ASP A 99 8.35 -8.85 19.26
N THR A 100 9.64 -8.57 19.20
CA THR A 100 10.36 -8.28 17.96
C THR A 100 10.30 -9.43 16.95
N ASN A 101 10.39 -10.69 17.40
CA ASN A 101 10.38 -11.84 16.49
C ASN A 101 9.00 -12.04 15.85
N SER A 102 7.95 -11.94 16.68
CA SER A 102 6.56 -12.03 16.20
C SER A 102 6.20 -10.85 15.29
N ALA A 103 6.63 -9.63 15.63
CA ALA A 103 6.43 -8.43 14.81
C ALA A 103 7.14 -8.53 13.46
N LEU A 104 8.40 -8.99 13.45
CA LEU A 104 9.17 -9.23 12.24
C LEU A 104 8.47 -10.25 11.32
N GLY A 105 7.98 -11.35 11.88
CA GLY A 105 7.22 -12.36 11.14
C GLY A 105 5.97 -11.80 10.48
N ARG A 106 5.21 -10.97 11.21
CA ARG A 106 3.99 -10.31 10.69
C ARG A 106 4.30 -9.30 9.60
N ALA A 107 5.28 -8.42 9.81
CA ALA A 107 5.69 -7.43 8.82
C ALA A 107 6.17 -8.09 7.52
N ARG A 108 6.95 -9.18 7.61
CA ARG A 108 7.36 -9.96 6.44
C ARG A 108 6.17 -10.58 5.71
N ALA A 109 5.22 -11.15 6.45
CA ALA A 109 4.02 -11.72 5.85
C ALA A 109 3.23 -10.66 5.09
N GLN A 110 3.03 -9.48 5.68
CA GLN A 110 2.31 -8.36 5.06
C GLN A 110 2.93 -7.94 3.72
N ILE A 111 4.26 -7.83 3.63
CA ILE A 111 4.98 -7.53 2.38
C ILE A 111 4.78 -8.63 1.33
N VAL A 112 4.86 -9.90 1.74
CA VAL A 112 4.76 -11.06 0.83
C VAL A 112 3.33 -11.22 0.29
N THR A 113 2.32 -11.03 1.15
CA THR A 113 0.91 -11.21 0.79
C THR A 113 0.30 -10.01 0.11
N ALA A 114 0.92 -8.83 0.20
CA ALA A 114 0.44 -7.63 -0.48
C ALA A 114 0.39 -7.83 -2.00
N ASP A 115 -0.74 -7.45 -2.60
CA ASP A 115 -0.95 -7.55 -4.04
C ASP A 115 -0.33 -6.35 -4.76
N LEU A 116 1.00 -6.29 -4.71
CA LEU A 116 1.77 -5.20 -5.32
C LEU A 116 2.09 -5.51 -6.78
N THR A 117 1.99 -4.50 -7.63
CA THR A 117 2.61 -4.52 -8.96
C THR A 117 4.14 -4.45 -8.85
N ASN A 118 4.85 -4.86 -9.90
CA ASN A 118 6.32 -4.69 -9.94
C ASN A 118 6.75 -3.23 -9.80
N GLY A 119 5.96 -2.27 -10.29
CA GLY A 119 6.22 -0.85 -10.13
C GLY A 119 6.13 -0.41 -8.67
N GLN A 120 5.06 -0.80 -7.98
CA GLN A 120 4.89 -0.52 -6.55
C GLN A 120 5.99 -1.18 -5.70
N PHE A 121 6.35 -2.43 -5.98
CA PHE A 121 7.42 -3.09 -5.24
C PHE A 121 8.78 -2.37 -5.44
N ARG A 122 9.08 -1.90 -6.65
CA ARG A 122 10.26 -1.05 -6.90
C ARG A 122 10.22 0.24 -6.10
N SER A 123 9.08 0.91 -6.05
CA SER A 123 8.90 2.12 -5.25
C SER A 123 9.07 1.86 -3.75
N LEU A 124 8.60 0.72 -3.25
CA LEU A 124 8.82 0.28 -1.88
C LEU A 124 10.31 0.13 -1.57
N ILE A 125 11.08 -0.53 -2.44
CA ILE A 125 12.54 -0.66 -2.27
C ILE A 125 13.21 0.72 -2.29
N GLN A 126 12.78 1.63 -3.18
CA GLN A 126 13.32 3.00 -3.23
C GLN A 126 13.03 3.81 -1.96
N ILE A 127 11.84 3.63 -1.36
CA ILE A 127 11.51 4.20 -0.06
C ILE A 127 12.48 3.68 1.00
N CYS A 128 12.71 2.36 1.03
CA CYS A 128 13.63 1.75 1.98
C CYS A 128 15.06 2.29 1.83
N VAL A 129 15.58 2.40 0.60
CA VAL A 129 16.89 3.02 0.34
C VAL A 129 16.94 4.46 0.84
N SER A 130 15.86 5.22 0.65
CA SER A 130 15.77 6.60 1.15
C SER A 130 15.76 6.68 2.69
N VAL A 131 15.22 5.66 3.36
CA VAL A 131 15.29 5.50 4.83
C VAL A 131 16.74 5.28 5.27
N LEU A 132 17.46 4.37 4.60
CA LEU A 132 18.88 4.08 4.89
C LEU A 132 19.80 5.29 4.63
N ASP A 133 19.48 6.12 3.65
CA ASP A 133 20.30 7.28 3.30
C ASP A 133 20.01 8.53 4.15
N ALA A 134 18.95 8.51 4.98
CA ALA A 134 18.44 9.70 5.64
C ALA A 134 19.39 10.29 6.69
N ASP A 135 20.22 9.48 7.34
CA ASP A 135 21.19 9.91 8.35
C ASP A 135 22.65 9.88 7.87
N GLY A 136 22.86 9.43 6.64
CA GLY A 136 24.17 9.34 6.00
C GLY A 136 25.07 8.22 6.54
N ILE A 137 24.58 7.35 7.42
CA ILE A 137 25.34 6.21 7.97
C ILE A 137 24.49 4.95 7.82
N ARG A 138 24.90 4.08 6.89
CA ARG A 138 24.25 2.78 6.71
C ARG A 138 24.81 1.76 7.69
N HIS A 139 23.94 1.11 8.46
CA HIS A 139 24.35 0.01 9.31
C HIS A 139 24.29 -1.33 8.55
N PRO A 140 25.26 -2.26 8.76
CA PRO A 140 25.24 -3.56 8.09
C PRO A 140 23.93 -4.36 8.31
N ALA A 141 23.32 -4.22 9.49
CA ALA A 141 22.05 -4.86 9.81
C ALA A 141 20.88 -4.33 8.95
N GLU A 142 20.85 -3.02 8.67
CA GLU A 142 19.85 -2.39 7.80
C GLU A 142 20.03 -2.81 6.34
N GLU A 143 21.27 -2.92 5.88
CA GLU A 143 21.58 -3.40 4.52
C GLU A 143 21.17 -4.87 4.35
N GLU A 144 21.41 -5.71 5.36
CA GLU A 144 20.96 -7.10 5.37
C GLU A 144 19.42 -7.19 5.37
N ALA A 145 18.76 -6.35 6.17
CA ALA A 145 17.29 -6.26 6.20
C ALA A 145 16.73 -5.84 4.82
N LEU A 146 17.33 -4.84 4.17
CA LEU A 146 16.95 -4.40 2.83
C LEU A 146 17.16 -5.51 1.79
N ALA A 147 18.28 -6.24 1.86
CA ALA A 147 18.55 -7.37 0.98
C ALA A 147 17.51 -8.49 1.18
N ALA A 148 17.15 -8.78 2.43
CA ALA A 148 16.11 -9.76 2.75
C ALA A 148 14.77 -9.34 2.15
N ILE A 149 14.32 -8.09 2.36
CA ILE A 149 13.08 -7.55 1.78
C ILE A 149 13.09 -7.65 0.25
N SER A 150 14.20 -7.25 -0.38
CA SER A 150 14.37 -7.30 -1.83
C SER A 150 14.27 -8.73 -2.40
N SER A 151 14.60 -9.75 -1.59
CA SER A 151 14.51 -11.16 -1.97
C SER A 151 13.12 -11.79 -1.76
N MET A 152 12.22 -11.14 -1.00
CA MET A 152 10.90 -11.69 -0.66
C MET A 152 9.97 -11.82 -1.86
N ARG A 153 10.17 -11.00 -2.90
CA ARG A 153 9.53 -11.14 -4.20
C ARG A 153 10.62 -11.29 -5.27
N PRO A 154 10.88 -12.50 -5.78
CA PRO A 154 11.77 -12.63 -6.93
C PRO A 154 11.21 -11.81 -8.09
N TRP A 155 12.09 -11.07 -8.76
CA TRP A 155 11.74 -10.22 -9.89
C TRP A 155 11.15 -11.08 -11.01
N GLY A 156 9.82 -11.05 -11.14
CA GLY A 156 9.06 -11.82 -12.11
C GLY A 156 7.92 -12.58 -11.44
N TYR A 157 6.69 -12.38 -11.95
CA TYR A 157 5.41 -12.92 -11.50
C TYR A 157 4.72 -12.20 -10.34
N ARG A 158 4.06 -11.08 -10.65
CA ARG A 158 2.62 -11.06 -10.98
C ARG A 158 2.33 -9.86 -11.89
#